data_AF-A0A7C4DF01-F1
#
_entry.id   AF-A0A7C4DF01-F1
#
_cell.length_a   1.000
_cell.length_b   1.000
_cell.length_c   1.000
_cell.angle_alpha   90.00
_cell.angle_beta   90.00
_cell.angle_gamma   90.00
#
_symmetry.space_group_name_H-M   'P 1'
#
loop_
_entity.id
_entity.type
_entity.pdbx_description
1 polymer ?
#
loop_
_entity_poly.entity_id
_entity_poly.type
_entity_poly.pdbx_seq_one_letter_code
_entity_poly.pdbx_strand_id
1 'polypeptide(L)'
;MNPSDSGLGEEFVIRAIGLAAEEWDSGAYSRLEGIDWYGVDPNLFDNKISITNKGYEDLAWTSDKLDGKNTLLFGNYSTPGVIAVTILWYDRATKTIVEFDIVFDTDYTWGNATDDSRVMGVMDLQNIATHELGHGVGLGDVYQSTAYQETMYGYSDYGETSKRDLYIGDKTGITKLYGAASA
;
A
#
# COMPACT_ATOMS: atom_id res chain seq x y z
N MET A 1 12.51 1.52 -2.53
CA MET A 1 11.93 0.16 -2.59
C MET A 1 12.99 -0.86 -2.97
N ASN A 2 12.87 -2.11 -2.49
CA ASN A 2 13.71 -3.22 -2.92
C ASN A 2 12.83 -4.31 -3.57
N PRO A 3 12.94 -4.56 -4.89
CA PRO A 3 12.13 -5.55 -5.60
C PRO A 3 12.64 -6.98 -5.41
N SER A 4 13.82 -7.14 -4.81
CA SER A 4 14.43 -8.45 -4.60
C SER A 4 13.46 -9.36 -3.85
N ASP A 5 13.55 -10.67 -4.11
CA ASP A 5 12.72 -11.70 -3.48
C ASP A 5 11.21 -11.67 -3.83
N SER A 6 10.74 -10.68 -4.59
CA SER A 6 9.35 -10.64 -5.09
C SER A 6 9.04 -11.70 -6.17
N GLY A 7 10.05 -12.16 -6.90
CA GLY A 7 9.87 -12.96 -8.12
C GLY A 7 9.33 -12.16 -9.32
N LEU A 8 9.30 -10.83 -9.24
CA LEU A 8 8.73 -9.92 -10.23
C LEU A 8 9.80 -9.04 -10.88
N GLY A 9 9.49 -8.51 -12.07
CA GLY A 9 10.35 -7.53 -12.74
C GLY A 9 10.33 -6.19 -12.01
N GLU A 10 11.49 -5.55 -11.87
CA GLU A 10 11.65 -4.25 -11.20
C GLU A 10 10.67 -3.18 -11.72
N GLU A 11 10.57 -3.05 -13.05
CA GLU A 11 9.66 -2.09 -13.69
C GLU A 11 8.19 -2.33 -13.29
N PHE A 12 7.78 -3.60 -13.20
CA PHE A 12 6.44 -3.95 -12.77
C PHE A 12 6.19 -3.53 -11.32
N VAL A 13 7.13 -3.83 -10.42
CA VAL A 13 7.01 -3.50 -8.99
C VAL A 13 6.93 -1.99 -8.78
N ILE A 14 7.82 -1.22 -9.43
CA ILE A 14 7.80 0.25 -9.39
C ILE A 14 6.44 0.78 -9.88
N ARG A 15 5.94 0.26 -11.01
CA ARG A 15 4.67 0.70 -11.59
C ARG A 15 3.48 0.36 -10.68
N ALA A 16 3.43 -0.84 -10.11
CA ALA A 16 2.35 -1.26 -9.22
C ALA A 16 2.31 -0.41 -7.94
N ILE A 17 3.46 -0.18 -7.30
CA ILE A 17 3.56 0.68 -6.11
C ILE A 17 3.22 2.13 -6.47
N GLY A 18 3.70 2.64 -7.60
CA GLY A 18 3.40 3.99 -8.06
C GLY A 18 1.90 4.20 -8.29
N LEU A 19 1.22 3.25 -8.93
CA LEU A 19 -0.24 3.31 -9.11
C LEU A 19 -0.99 3.23 -7.78
N ALA A 20 -0.53 2.41 -6.83
CA ALA A 20 -1.12 2.33 -5.49
C ALA A 20 -0.97 3.65 -4.71
N ALA A 21 0.19 4.32 -4.80
CA ALA A 21 0.41 5.63 -4.20
C ALA A 21 -0.48 6.70 -4.83
N GLU A 22 -0.50 6.74 -6.17
CA GLU A 22 -1.27 7.72 -6.95
C GLU A 22 -2.79 7.53 -6.83
N GLU A 23 -3.24 6.33 -6.46
CA GLU A 23 -4.64 6.12 -6.09
C GLU A 23 -4.98 6.99 -4.88
N TRP A 24 -4.20 6.97 -3.80
CA TRP A 24 -4.45 7.84 -2.64
C TRP A 24 -4.31 9.34 -2.96
N ASP A 25 -3.39 9.72 -3.84
CA ASP A 25 -3.12 11.13 -4.19
C ASP A 25 -4.19 11.74 -5.10
N SER A 26 -4.65 11.00 -6.10
CA SER A 26 -5.44 11.57 -7.21
C SER A 26 -6.53 10.66 -7.77
N GLY A 27 -6.76 9.50 -7.17
CA GLY A 27 -7.67 8.48 -7.70
C GLY A 27 -7.19 7.88 -9.02
N ALA A 28 -5.87 7.76 -9.22
CA ALA A 28 -5.30 7.36 -10.50
C ALA A 28 -5.87 6.05 -11.06
N TYR A 29 -6.16 5.06 -10.22
CA TYR A 29 -6.80 3.82 -10.65
C TYR A 29 -8.33 3.95 -10.72
N SER A 30 -8.96 4.54 -9.70
CA SER A 30 -10.41 4.85 -9.69
C SER A 30 -10.85 5.57 -10.98
N ARG A 31 -10.04 6.50 -11.47
CA ARG A 31 -10.32 7.28 -12.69
C ARG A 31 -10.15 6.49 -13.98
N LEU A 32 -9.28 5.47 -14.01
CA LEU A 32 -9.19 4.55 -15.15
C LEU A 32 -10.47 3.71 -15.28
N GLU A 33 -11.12 3.42 -14.15
CA GLU A 33 -12.41 2.75 -14.07
C GLU A 33 -13.61 3.71 -14.25
N GLY A 34 -13.35 4.99 -14.54
CA GLY A 34 -14.40 6.00 -14.80
C GLY A 34 -15.10 6.53 -13.55
N ILE A 35 -14.47 6.42 -12.37
CA ILE A 35 -14.98 6.98 -11.12
C ILE A 35 -14.46 8.41 -10.95
N ASP A 36 -15.38 9.37 -10.79
CA ASP A 36 -15.06 10.78 -10.54
C ASP A 36 -14.62 11.00 -9.08
N TRP A 37 -13.36 10.66 -8.79
CA TRP A 37 -12.68 11.01 -7.55
C TRP A 37 -11.27 11.51 -7.86
N TYR A 38 -10.88 12.62 -7.23
CA TYR A 38 -9.68 13.39 -7.59
C TYR A 38 -8.61 13.40 -6.50
N GLY A 39 -8.74 12.52 -5.49
CA GLY A 39 -7.78 12.44 -4.40
C GLY A 39 -7.98 13.49 -3.31
N VAL A 40 -6.87 13.88 -2.69
CA VAL A 40 -6.83 14.83 -1.56
C VAL A 40 -5.97 16.05 -1.88
N ASP A 41 -6.13 17.13 -1.11
CA ASP A 41 -5.42 18.40 -1.35
C ASP A 41 -3.88 18.29 -1.37
N PRO A 42 -3.23 17.63 -0.39
CA PRO A 42 -1.78 17.42 -0.44
C PRO A 42 -1.42 16.26 -1.35
N ASN A 43 -0.28 16.37 -2.02
CA ASN A 43 0.38 15.22 -2.63
C ASN A 43 1.02 14.36 -1.52
N LEU A 44 0.38 13.28 -1.12
CA LEU A 44 0.78 12.37 -0.04
C LEU A 44 2.08 11.63 -0.39
N PHE A 45 2.27 11.25 -1.67
CA PHE A 45 3.47 10.57 -2.13
C PHE A 45 4.20 11.35 -3.23
N ASP A 46 5.51 11.55 -3.12
CA ASP A 46 6.25 12.50 -3.99
C ASP A 46 6.54 11.99 -5.43
N ASN A 47 6.00 10.83 -5.79
CA ASN A 47 6.17 10.14 -7.08
C ASN A 47 7.62 9.79 -7.45
N LYS A 48 8.55 9.87 -6.50
CA LYS A 48 9.94 9.42 -6.67
C LYS A 48 10.17 8.10 -5.95
N ILE A 49 10.00 7.02 -6.71
CA ILE A 49 10.38 5.68 -6.28
C ILE A 49 11.82 5.43 -6.72
N SER A 50 12.71 5.17 -5.76
CA SER A 50 14.10 4.77 -6.02
C SER A 50 14.37 3.36 -5.52
N ILE A 51 15.26 2.65 -6.22
CA ILE A 51 15.72 1.33 -5.80
C ILE A 51 16.72 1.47 -4.66
N THR A 52 16.59 0.59 -3.68
CA THR A 52 17.51 0.45 -2.54
C THR A 52 17.94 -1.00 -2.39
N ASN A 53 19.10 -1.21 -1.78
CA ASN A 53 19.62 -2.52 -1.38
C ASN A 53 19.30 -2.87 0.08
N LYS A 54 18.51 -2.04 0.78
CA LYS A 54 18.02 -2.32 2.13
C LYS A 54 17.24 -3.64 2.18
N GLY A 55 17.46 -4.42 3.23
CA GLY A 55 16.75 -5.66 3.51
C GLY A 55 15.82 -5.56 4.71
N TYR A 56 15.18 -6.68 5.05
CA TYR A 56 14.22 -6.79 6.17
C TYR A 56 14.75 -6.24 7.50
N GLU A 57 16.04 -6.43 7.78
CA GLU A 57 16.72 -5.97 9.00
C GLU A 57 17.01 -4.46 9.02
N ASP A 58 16.79 -3.77 7.91
CA ASP A 58 16.96 -2.31 7.79
C ASP A 58 15.64 -1.55 7.98
N LEU A 59 14.52 -2.27 8.13
CA LEU A 59 13.22 -1.65 8.37
C LEU A 59 13.13 -1.06 9.78
N ALA A 60 12.30 -0.04 9.93
CA ALA A 60 12.04 0.72 11.14
C ALA A 60 11.32 -0.07 12.25
N TRP A 61 11.59 -1.37 12.43
CA TRP A 61 11.06 -2.17 13.54
C TRP A 61 11.41 -1.57 14.91
N THR A 62 12.56 -0.89 14.98
CA THR A 62 13.09 -0.24 16.17
C THR A 62 13.56 1.17 15.85
N SER A 63 13.63 2.04 16.87
CA SER A 63 13.95 3.45 16.67
C SER A 63 15.35 3.71 16.11
N ASP A 64 16.30 2.78 16.30
CA ASP A 64 17.66 2.88 15.74
C ASP A 64 17.73 2.57 14.23
N LYS A 65 16.62 2.08 13.65
CA LYS A 65 16.49 1.78 12.22
C LYS A 65 15.76 2.86 11.43
N LEU A 66 15.17 3.84 12.13
CA LEU A 66 14.58 5.04 11.51
C LEU A 66 15.63 5.79 10.68
N ASP A 67 15.33 6.00 9.41
CA ASP A 67 16.25 6.69 8.48
C ASP A 67 15.62 7.86 7.71
N GLY A 68 14.37 8.18 8.03
CA GLY A 68 13.57 9.22 7.41
C GLY A 68 13.10 8.86 5.99
N LYS A 69 13.11 7.58 5.61
CA LYS A 69 12.64 7.13 4.29
C LYS A 69 11.61 6.05 4.41
N ASN A 70 10.57 6.16 3.60
CA ASN A 70 9.61 5.09 3.48
C ASN A 70 10.19 3.95 2.62
N THR A 71 10.50 2.82 3.26
CA THR A 71 11.14 1.66 2.65
C THR A 71 10.14 0.53 2.46
N LEU A 72 9.89 0.20 1.19
CA LEU A 72 9.06 -0.93 0.79
C LEU A 72 9.96 -2.07 0.29
N LEU A 73 9.78 -3.29 0.80
CA LEU A 73 10.56 -4.47 0.38
C LEU A 73 9.78 -5.78 0.53
N PHE A 74 10.34 -6.86 0.01
CA PHE A 74 9.85 -8.22 0.23
C PHE A 74 10.77 -8.92 1.24
N GLY A 75 10.18 -9.64 2.20
CA GLY A 75 10.95 -10.39 3.20
C GLY A 75 10.09 -11.38 3.96
N ASN A 76 10.72 -12.38 4.59
CA ASN A 76 10.01 -13.40 5.37
C ASN A 76 9.49 -12.79 6.67
N TYR A 77 8.16 -12.72 6.80
CA TYR A 77 7.52 -12.30 8.04
C TYR A 77 7.00 -13.52 8.81
N SER A 78 7.60 -13.79 9.96
CA SER A 78 7.38 -15.07 10.67
C SER A 78 5.97 -15.34 11.22
N THR A 79 5.03 -14.40 11.12
CA THR A 79 3.66 -14.59 11.61
C THR A 79 2.78 -15.19 10.51
N PRO A 80 2.29 -16.44 10.68
CA PRO A 80 1.49 -17.08 9.64
C PRO A 80 0.21 -16.31 9.33
N GLY A 81 -0.13 -16.20 8.04
CA GLY A 81 -1.38 -15.58 7.58
C GLY A 81 -1.31 -14.06 7.40
N VAL A 82 -0.14 -13.44 7.62
CA VAL A 82 0.08 -12.01 7.40
C VAL A 82 0.67 -11.81 6.01
N ILE A 83 -0.07 -11.13 5.13
CA ILE A 83 0.32 -10.93 3.73
C ILE A 83 1.38 -9.83 3.59
N ALA A 84 1.20 -8.74 4.34
CA ALA A 84 2.11 -7.62 4.41
C ALA A 84 1.94 -6.89 5.74
N VAL A 85 2.89 -6.03 6.09
CA VAL A 85 2.87 -5.21 7.30
C VAL A 85 3.39 -3.82 7.00
N THR A 86 2.64 -2.80 7.44
CA THR A 86 3.12 -1.42 7.53
C THR A 86 3.59 -1.07 8.94
N ILE A 87 4.83 -0.59 9.04
CA ILE A 87 5.47 -0.16 10.29
C ILE A 87 5.42 1.36 10.34
N LEU A 88 4.55 1.93 11.16
CA LEU A 88 4.29 3.37 11.19
C LEU A 88 4.93 4.06 12.40
N TRP A 89 5.72 5.11 12.14
CA TRP A 89 6.25 6.01 13.16
C TRP A 89 5.65 7.40 13.02
N TYR A 90 5.24 7.96 14.16
CA TYR A 90 4.61 9.27 14.20
C TYR A 90 4.92 10.00 15.51
N ASP A 91 4.95 11.32 15.45
CA ASP A 91 5.01 12.18 16.63
C ASP A 91 3.69 12.07 17.40
N ARG A 92 3.74 11.59 18.64
CA ARG A 92 2.52 11.34 19.44
C ARG A 92 1.81 12.62 19.88
N ALA A 93 2.51 13.75 19.96
CA ALA A 93 1.96 15.03 20.36
C ALA A 93 1.27 15.72 19.17
N THR A 94 1.91 15.77 18.01
CA THR A 94 1.38 16.44 16.82
C THR A 94 0.53 15.52 15.94
N LYS A 95 0.64 14.20 16.13
CA LYS A 95 0.07 13.14 15.26
C LYS A 95 0.64 13.12 13.84
N THR A 96 1.79 13.74 13.65
CA THR A 96 2.45 13.78 12.34
C THR A 96 3.18 12.48 12.07
N ILE A 97 2.87 11.83 10.96
CA ILE A 97 3.61 10.66 10.47
C ILE A 97 5.03 11.11 10.08
N VAL A 98 6.03 10.40 10.58
CA VAL A 98 7.45 10.70 10.39
C VAL A 98 8.06 9.78 9.33
N GLU A 99 7.69 8.50 9.38
CA GLU A 99 8.23 7.45 8.52
C GLU A 99 7.27 6.27 8.55
N PHE A 100 7.16 5.56 7.43
CA PHE A 100 6.58 4.22 7.43
C PHE A 100 7.37 3.28 6.52
N ASP A 101 7.50 2.03 6.94
CA ASP A 101 8.11 0.98 6.14
C ASP A 101 7.07 -0.12 5.84
N ILE A 102 7.22 -0.83 4.74
CA ILE A 102 6.34 -1.94 4.36
C ILE A 102 7.17 -3.17 4.04
N VAL A 103 6.79 -4.30 4.65
CA VAL A 103 7.25 -5.62 4.23
C VAL A 103 6.10 -6.38 3.57
N PHE A 104 6.34 -6.86 2.36
CA PHE A 104 5.50 -7.83 1.66
C PHE A 104 6.04 -9.24 1.95
N ASP A 105 5.22 -10.13 2.50
CA ASP A 105 5.70 -11.43 2.96
C ASP A 105 6.06 -12.36 1.79
N THR A 106 7.27 -12.92 1.83
CA THR A 106 7.77 -13.87 0.82
C THR A 106 7.14 -15.25 0.88
N ASP A 107 6.35 -15.56 1.92
CA ASP A 107 5.56 -16.79 1.99
C ASP A 107 4.43 -16.83 0.94
N TYR A 108 4.10 -15.68 0.34
CA TYR A 108 3.10 -15.54 -0.72
C TYR A 108 3.75 -15.40 -2.10
N THR A 109 3.08 -15.92 -3.13
CA THR A 109 3.47 -15.65 -4.52
C THR A 109 2.88 -14.31 -4.95
N TRP A 110 3.70 -13.40 -5.45
CA TRP A 110 3.28 -12.06 -5.86
C TRP A 110 3.08 -11.95 -7.37
N GLY A 111 2.22 -11.04 -7.81
CA GLY A 111 2.04 -10.78 -9.23
C GLY A 111 0.98 -9.74 -9.57
N ASN A 112 0.58 -9.77 -10.84
CA ASN A 112 -0.59 -9.09 -11.35
C ASN A 112 -1.73 -10.11 -11.44
N ALA A 113 -2.75 -9.97 -10.61
CA ALA A 113 -3.91 -10.86 -10.62
C ALA A 113 -4.80 -10.68 -11.87
N THR A 114 -4.54 -9.73 -12.76
CA THR A 114 -5.23 -9.64 -14.07
C THR A 114 -4.48 -10.34 -15.20
N ASP A 115 -3.33 -10.97 -14.92
CA ASP A 115 -2.65 -11.83 -15.90
C ASP A 115 -3.35 -13.20 -15.92
N ASP A 116 -3.99 -13.52 -17.05
CA ASP A 116 -4.79 -14.74 -17.27
C ASP A 116 -4.07 -16.03 -16.88
N SER A 117 -2.73 -16.05 -16.91
CA SER A 117 -1.94 -17.25 -16.59
C SER A 117 -1.77 -17.50 -15.08
N ARG A 118 -2.07 -16.51 -14.23
CA ARG A 118 -1.76 -16.51 -12.79
C ARG A 118 -2.87 -15.95 -11.90
N VAL A 119 -4.02 -15.59 -12.48
CA VAL A 119 -5.14 -14.88 -11.83
C VAL A 119 -5.50 -15.40 -10.43
N MET A 120 -5.48 -16.71 -10.16
CA MET A 120 -5.86 -17.28 -8.85
C MET A 120 -4.67 -17.78 -8.01
N GLY A 121 -3.44 -17.57 -8.46
CA GLY A 121 -2.23 -18.10 -7.82
C GLY A 121 -1.32 -17.04 -7.22
N VAL A 122 -1.71 -15.77 -7.27
CA VAL A 122 -0.87 -14.65 -6.80
C VAL A 122 -1.65 -13.68 -5.91
N MET A 123 -0.95 -13.14 -4.93
CA MET A 123 -1.33 -11.90 -4.27
C MET A 123 -1.08 -10.75 -5.24
N ASP A 124 -2.11 -9.95 -5.48
CA ASP A 124 -1.99 -8.81 -6.37
C ASP A 124 -1.18 -7.69 -5.70
N LEU A 125 -0.04 -7.35 -6.29
CA LEU A 125 0.87 -6.40 -5.67
C LEU A 125 0.25 -5.01 -5.53
N GLN A 126 -0.48 -4.52 -6.54
CA GLN A 126 -1.10 -3.20 -6.46
C GLN A 126 -2.22 -3.19 -5.42
N ASN A 127 -3.07 -4.22 -5.38
CA ASN A 127 -4.14 -4.36 -4.39
C ASN A 127 -3.60 -4.29 -2.96
N ILE A 128 -2.59 -5.10 -2.63
CA ILE A 128 -2.01 -5.12 -1.28
C ILE A 128 -1.22 -3.83 -1.00
N ALA A 129 -0.43 -3.33 -1.95
CA ALA A 129 0.30 -2.08 -1.75
C ALA A 129 -0.64 -0.89 -1.51
N THR A 130 -1.82 -0.85 -2.14
CA THR A 130 -2.80 0.22 -1.92
C THR A 130 -3.33 0.17 -0.48
N HIS A 131 -3.61 -1.02 0.05
CA HIS A 131 -3.97 -1.21 1.45
C HIS A 131 -2.87 -0.74 2.42
N GLU A 132 -1.64 -1.23 2.24
CA GLU A 132 -0.52 -0.89 3.11
C GLU A 132 -0.17 0.62 3.07
N LEU A 133 -0.22 1.24 1.89
CA LEU A 133 -0.04 2.68 1.76
C LEU A 133 -1.15 3.48 2.47
N GLY A 134 -2.35 2.91 2.58
CA GLY A 134 -3.44 3.45 3.40
C GLY A 134 -3.06 3.57 4.89
N HIS A 135 -2.36 2.56 5.43
CA HIS A 135 -1.76 2.67 6.76
C HIS A 135 -0.66 3.73 6.81
N GLY A 136 0.16 3.82 5.77
CA GLY A 136 1.21 4.84 5.62
C GLY A 136 0.68 6.28 5.66
N VAL A 137 -0.59 6.49 5.33
CA VAL A 137 -1.30 7.77 5.40
C VAL A 137 -2.29 7.84 6.58
N GLY A 138 -2.16 6.93 7.54
CA GLY A 138 -2.84 7.01 8.84
C GLY A 138 -4.24 6.42 8.91
N LEU A 139 -4.67 5.64 7.91
CA LEU A 139 -5.90 4.86 8.00
C LEU A 139 -5.65 3.51 8.71
N GLY A 140 -6.63 3.06 9.48
CA GLY A 140 -6.58 1.76 10.14
C GLY A 140 -7.47 0.75 9.43
N ASP A 141 -7.25 -0.52 9.74
CA ASP A 141 -8.09 -1.60 9.23
C ASP A 141 -9.56 -1.46 9.64
N VAL A 142 -10.42 -1.93 8.75
CA VAL A 142 -11.83 -2.21 9.02
C VAL A 142 -12.10 -3.71 8.86
N TYR A 143 -12.96 -4.25 9.72
CA TYR A 143 -13.23 -5.70 9.79
C TYR A 143 -14.71 -6.05 9.76
N GLN A 144 -15.60 -5.05 9.74
CA GLN A 144 -17.03 -5.29 9.63
C GLN A 144 -17.32 -5.93 8.28
N SER A 145 -18.16 -6.96 8.24
CA SER A 145 -18.48 -7.68 6.99
C SER A 145 -19.09 -6.78 5.92
N THR A 146 -19.71 -5.66 6.30
CA THR A 146 -20.25 -4.66 5.36
C THR A 146 -19.19 -3.79 4.72
N ALA A 147 -17.96 -3.80 5.25
CA ALA A 147 -16.82 -3.05 4.75
C ALA A 147 -15.92 -3.89 3.83
N TYR A 148 -16.36 -5.06 3.38
CA TYR A 148 -15.55 -5.98 2.56
C TYR A 148 -15.06 -5.40 1.22
N GLN A 149 -15.69 -4.31 0.77
CA GLN A 149 -15.29 -3.58 -0.44
C GLN A 149 -14.24 -2.50 -0.17
N GLU A 150 -14.02 -2.11 1.09
CA GLU A 150 -13.02 -1.11 1.43
C GLU A 150 -11.62 -1.64 1.13
N THR A 151 -10.78 -0.78 0.56
CA THR A 151 -9.35 -0.99 0.45
C THR A 151 -8.77 -1.31 1.81
N MET A 152 -9.19 -0.59 2.86
CA MET A 152 -8.74 -0.83 4.23
C MET A 152 -9.40 -2.05 4.92
N TYR A 153 -10.14 -2.90 4.20
CA TYR A 153 -10.62 -4.15 4.77
C TYR A 153 -9.44 -5.08 5.08
N GLY A 154 -9.31 -5.54 6.33
CA GLY A 154 -8.11 -6.24 6.81
C GLY A 154 -7.92 -7.68 6.30
N TYR A 155 -8.74 -8.17 5.38
CA TYR A 155 -8.60 -9.50 4.76
C TYR A 155 -8.46 -9.38 3.25
N SER A 156 -7.53 -10.14 2.67
CA SER A 156 -7.38 -10.26 1.21
C SER A 156 -7.13 -11.72 0.82
N ASP A 157 -7.40 -12.06 -0.44
CA ASP A 157 -7.21 -13.41 -0.97
C ASP A 157 -6.51 -13.39 -2.34
N TYR A 158 -6.01 -14.55 -2.77
CA TYR A 158 -5.39 -14.72 -4.07
C TYR A 158 -6.33 -14.28 -5.19
N GLY A 159 -5.81 -13.50 -6.13
CA GLY A 159 -6.56 -13.00 -7.28
C GLY A 159 -7.45 -11.78 -7.02
N GLU A 160 -7.51 -11.28 -5.79
CA GLU A 160 -8.26 -10.07 -5.49
C GLU A 160 -7.62 -8.83 -6.13
N THR A 161 -8.46 -8.03 -6.80
CA THR A 161 -8.05 -6.75 -7.41
C THR A 161 -8.95 -5.58 -7.02
N SER A 162 -10.00 -5.83 -6.23
CA SER A 162 -11.01 -4.85 -5.82
C SER A 162 -10.52 -3.76 -4.88
N LYS A 163 -9.28 -3.86 -4.39
CA LYS A 163 -8.66 -2.84 -3.53
C LYS A 163 -7.60 -2.03 -4.25
N ARG A 164 -7.50 -2.18 -5.57
CA ARG A 164 -6.71 -1.26 -6.40
C ARG A 164 -7.37 0.11 -6.49
N ASP A 165 -8.69 0.18 -6.34
CA ASP A 165 -9.48 1.40 -6.17
C ASP A 165 -9.89 1.60 -4.71
N LEU A 166 -10.06 2.87 -4.31
CA LEU A 166 -10.62 3.21 -3.00
C LEU A 166 -12.14 3.10 -2.97
N TYR A 167 -12.69 2.54 -1.89
CA TYR A 167 -14.12 2.53 -1.67
C TYR A 167 -14.59 3.75 -0.86
N ILE A 168 -15.88 3.77 -0.53
CA ILE A 168 -16.57 4.96 -0.01
C ILE A 168 -16.00 5.37 1.36
N GLY A 169 -15.75 4.41 2.25
CA GLY A 169 -15.16 4.63 3.57
C GLY A 169 -13.72 5.10 3.49
N ASP A 170 -12.91 4.50 2.61
CA ASP A 170 -11.53 4.89 2.34
C ASP A 170 -11.45 6.35 1.89
N LYS A 171 -12.22 6.71 0.84
CA LYS A 171 -12.32 8.08 0.30
C LYS A 171 -12.77 9.08 1.37
N THR A 172 -13.75 8.71 2.18
CA THR A 172 -14.26 9.54 3.27
C THR A 172 -13.20 9.73 4.37
N GLY A 173 -12.51 8.65 4.73
CA GLY A 173 -11.47 8.63 5.75
C GLY A 173 -10.29 9.50 5.38
N ILE A 174 -9.74 9.30 4.17
CA ILE A 174 -8.57 10.06 3.71
C ILE A 174 -8.90 11.54 3.53
N THR A 175 -10.07 11.86 2.96
CA THR A 175 -10.56 13.24 2.82
C THR A 175 -10.71 13.94 4.18
N LYS A 176 -11.15 13.21 5.20
CA LYS A 176 -11.28 13.77 6.55
C LYS A 176 -9.92 14.12 7.16
N LEU A 177 -8.87 13.38 6.82
CA LEU A 177 -7.52 13.63 7.32
C LEU A 177 -6.83 14.78 6.57
N TYR A 178 -6.99 14.84 5.25
CA TYR A 178 -6.15 15.67 4.39
C TYR A 178 -6.88 16.73 3.56
N GLY A 179 -8.22 16.74 3.57
CA GLY A 179 -9.03 17.61 2.70
C GLY A 179 -9.23 17.00 1.31
N ALA A 180 -10.37 17.28 0.68
CA ALA A 180 -10.64 16.79 -0.67
C ALA A 180 -9.97 17.71 -1.69
N ALA A 181 -9.31 17.12 -2.69
CA ALA A 181 -8.84 17.88 -3.83
C ALA A 181 -10.01 18.59 -4.53
N SER A 182 -9.76 19.81 -5.00
CA SER A 182 -10.68 20.49 -5.91
C SER A 182 -10.52 19.94 -7.33
N ALA A 183 -11.65 19.74 -8.02
CA ALA A 183 -11.71 19.31 -9.42
C ALA A 183 -11.27 20.43 -10.40
#